data_AF-A0A101NC19-F1
#
_entry.id   AF-A0A101NC19-F1
#
_cell.length_a   1.000
_cell.length_b   1.000
_cell.length_c   1.000
_cell.angle_alpha   90.00
_cell.angle_beta   90.00
_cell.angle_gamma   90.00
#
_symmetry.space_group_name_H-M   'P 1'
#
loop_
_entity.id
_entity.type
_entity.pdbx_description
1 polymer ?
#
loop_
_entity_poly.entity_id
_entity_poly.type
_entity_poly.pdbx_seq_one_letter_code
_entity_poly.pdbx_strand_id
1 'polypeptide(L)'
;MSAANEEQYEVWKNLKPTSAYAVRELSSALGSDDSTLDDLVDAYLFAKRQLAQSMRALMLSQLPAQCPEFAELRARIEAEMKNRYADRIPERFLRVPYGSQVHELLFMILLQALGKPVDSDRLRVLTADRTHSERRARELRELGFNITTSAVDGSQFYTLVDLKIDYSKVPELIAKAINKAKDLGGAERARLTAKLFE
;
A
#
# COMPACT_ATOMS: atom_id res chain seq x y z
N MET A 1 -0.10 17.92 -18.10
CA MET A 1 -0.43 16.65 -17.43
C MET A 1 -1.95 16.57 -17.33
N SER A 2 -2.58 15.53 -17.88
CA SER A 2 -3.99 15.25 -17.61
C SER A 2 -4.08 14.59 -16.24
N ALA A 3 -4.90 15.11 -15.32
CA ALA A 3 -5.11 14.47 -14.02
C ALA A 3 -6.17 13.37 -14.14
N ALA A 4 -5.92 12.22 -13.52
CA ALA A 4 -6.93 11.18 -13.34
C ALA A 4 -7.81 11.47 -12.11
N ASN A 5 -7.32 12.30 -11.19
CA ASN A 5 -8.01 12.76 -10.00
C ASN A 5 -7.80 14.28 -9.83
N GLU A 6 -8.80 15.06 -10.25
CA GLU A 6 -8.75 16.53 -10.26
C GLU A 6 -8.67 17.11 -8.85
N GLU A 7 -9.33 16.50 -7.86
CA GLU A 7 -9.29 16.93 -6.46
C GLU A 7 -7.84 16.92 -5.93
N GLN A 8 -7.12 15.82 -6.16
CA GLN A 8 -5.71 15.71 -5.74
C GLN A 8 -4.79 16.61 -6.57
N TYR A 9 -5.15 16.89 -7.82
CA TYR A 9 -4.42 17.85 -8.65
C TYR A 9 -4.54 19.28 -8.13
N GLU A 10 -5.73 19.70 -7.71
CA GLU A 10 -5.95 21.00 -7.05
C GLU A 10 -5.21 21.10 -5.71
N VAL A 11 -5.23 20.03 -4.90
CA VAL A 11 -4.40 19.96 -3.68
C VAL A 11 -2.92 20.16 -4.01
N TRP A 12 -2.40 19.48 -5.04
CA TRP A 12 -1.01 19.68 -5.48
C TRP A 12 -0.73 21.11 -5.93
N LYS A 13 -1.62 21.72 -6.73
CA LYS A 13 -1.47 23.12 -7.17
C LYS A 13 -1.36 24.08 -5.98
N ASN A 14 -2.16 23.88 -4.95
CA ASN A 14 -2.14 24.70 -3.73
C ASN A 14 -0.87 24.49 -2.89
N LEU A 15 -0.30 23.27 -2.87
CA LEU A 15 0.93 22.96 -2.14
C LEU A 15 2.21 23.39 -2.88
N LYS A 16 2.14 23.52 -4.21
CA LYS A 16 3.31 23.77 -5.06
C LYS A 16 4.05 25.08 -4.71
N PRO A 17 3.41 26.24 -4.49
CA PRO A 17 4.11 27.48 -4.12
C PRO A 17 4.87 27.36 -2.81
N THR A 18 4.25 26.79 -1.77
CA THR A 18 4.88 26.60 -0.45
C THR A 18 6.04 25.61 -0.53
N SER A 19 5.91 24.55 -1.33
CA SER A 19 7.00 23.60 -1.57
C SER A 19 8.19 24.24 -2.29
N ALA A 20 7.92 25.09 -3.29
CA ALA A 20 8.96 25.84 -3.99
C ALA A 20 9.63 26.89 -3.09
N TYR A 21 8.88 27.51 -2.17
CA TYR A 21 9.44 28.36 -1.12
C TYR A 21 10.35 27.57 -0.18
N ALA A 22 9.89 26.44 0.35
CA ALA A 22 10.66 25.62 1.28
C ALA A 22 12.01 25.12 0.71
N VAL A 23 12.05 24.77 -0.58
CA VAL A 23 13.30 24.41 -1.27
C VAL A 23 14.25 25.60 -1.37
N ARG A 24 13.73 26.81 -1.64
CA ARG A 24 14.56 28.02 -1.70
C ARG A 24 15.15 28.37 -0.33
N GLU A 25 14.37 28.27 0.73
CA GLU A 25 14.85 28.51 2.10
C GLU A 25 15.97 27.54 2.48
N LEU A 26 15.79 26.24 2.23
CA LEU A 26 16.84 25.25 2.46
C LEU A 26 18.10 25.56 1.65
N SER A 27 17.94 25.92 0.37
CA SER A 27 19.08 26.30 -0.48
C SER A 27 19.78 27.56 0.04
N SER A 28 19.04 28.53 0.58
CA SER A 28 19.60 29.75 1.15
C SER A 28 20.37 29.46 2.43
N ALA A 29 19.82 28.62 3.32
CA ALA A 29 20.49 28.24 4.55
C ALA A 29 21.77 27.44 4.29
N LEU A 30 21.77 26.55 3.30
CA LEU A 30 22.98 25.80 2.89
C LEU A 30 24.06 26.67 2.24
N GLY A 31 23.68 27.81 1.66
CA GLY A 31 24.60 28.73 0.98
C GLY A 31 25.11 29.88 1.86
N SER A 32 24.65 29.96 3.11
CA SER A 32 25.00 31.04 4.04
C SER A 32 26.06 30.58 5.01
N ASP A 33 27.19 31.29 5.08
CA ASP A 33 28.28 31.01 6.01
C ASP A 33 27.88 31.28 7.48
N ASP A 34 26.83 32.08 7.70
CA ASP A 34 26.34 32.46 9.03
C ASP A 34 25.24 31.52 9.57
N SER A 35 24.81 30.50 8.80
CA SER A 35 23.73 29.61 9.22
C SER A 35 24.17 28.68 10.35
N THR A 36 23.35 28.62 11.41
CA THR A 36 23.58 27.69 12.51
C THR A 36 23.11 26.27 12.14
N LEU A 37 23.52 25.28 12.94
CA LEU A 37 23.03 23.91 12.80
C LEU A 37 21.49 23.85 12.90
N ASP A 38 20.90 24.60 13.82
CA ASP A 38 19.45 24.60 14.04
C ASP A 38 18.72 25.19 12.84
N ASP A 39 19.22 26.28 12.25
CA ASP A 39 18.66 26.87 11.02
C ASP A 39 18.65 25.87 9.86
N LEU A 40 19.75 25.12 9.69
CA LEU A 40 19.88 24.09 8.65
C LEU A 40 18.90 22.93 8.88
N VAL A 41 18.78 22.46 10.13
CA VAL A 41 17.88 21.36 10.49
C VAL A 41 16.42 21.78 10.30
N ASP A 42 16.04 22.98 10.73
CA ASP A 42 14.67 23.48 10.60
C ASP A 42 14.28 23.69 9.13
N ALA A 43 15.15 24.31 8.33
CA ALA A 43 14.95 24.48 6.90
C ALA A 43 14.82 23.12 6.19
N TYR A 44 15.67 22.14 6.56
CA TYR A 44 15.60 20.78 6.02
C TYR A 44 14.28 20.08 6.38
N LEU A 45 13.88 20.10 7.65
CA LEU A 45 12.65 19.45 8.11
C LEU A 45 11.40 20.14 7.54
N PHE A 46 11.44 21.45 7.33
CA PHE A 46 10.38 22.19 6.63
C PHE A 46 10.29 21.77 5.17
N ALA A 47 11.40 21.82 4.41
CA ALA A 47 11.45 21.41 3.01
C ALA A 47 11.02 19.95 2.82
N LYS A 48 11.52 19.04 3.65
CA LYS A 48 11.16 17.62 3.64
C LYS A 48 9.65 17.41 3.79
N ARG A 49 9.00 18.10 4.74
CA ARG A 49 7.55 17.97 4.97
C ARG A 49 6.75 18.50 3.77
N GLN A 50 7.09 19.69 3.27
CA GLN A 50 6.37 20.31 2.15
C GLN A 50 6.50 19.48 0.87
N LEU A 51 7.72 19.04 0.55
CA LEU A 51 7.98 18.19 -0.61
C LEU A 51 7.26 16.85 -0.51
N ALA A 52 7.29 16.19 0.66
CA ALA A 52 6.59 14.92 0.84
C ALA A 52 5.08 15.06 0.60
N GLN A 53 4.45 16.12 1.13
CA GLN A 53 3.03 16.38 0.92
C GLN A 53 2.70 16.69 -0.54
N SER A 54 3.47 17.59 -1.17
CA SER A 54 3.26 17.99 -2.57
C SER A 54 3.47 16.82 -3.53
N MET A 55 4.54 16.05 -3.38
CA MET A 55 4.82 14.90 -4.26
C MET A 55 3.78 13.79 -4.08
N ARG A 56 3.30 13.57 -2.85
CA ARG A 56 2.20 12.64 -2.61
C ARG A 56 0.91 13.07 -3.34
N ALA A 57 0.52 14.34 -3.22
CA ALA A 57 -0.66 14.88 -3.91
C ALA A 57 -0.50 14.77 -5.44
N LEU A 58 0.69 15.08 -5.96
CA LEU A 58 1.00 14.93 -7.38
C LEU A 58 0.82 13.48 -7.84
N MET A 59 1.37 12.52 -7.10
CA MET A 59 1.23 11.11 -7.44
C MET A 59 -0.22 10.63 -7.37
N LEU A 60 -0.97 11.02 -6.33
CA LEU A 60 -2.39 10.69 -6.21
C LEU A 60 -3.24 11.29 -7.33
N SER A 61 -2.87 12.47 -7.85
CA SER A 61 -3.56 13.08 -9.01
C SER A 61 -3.48 12.24 -10.29
N GLN A 62 -2.50 11.34 -10.38
CA GLN A 62 -2.28 10.45 -11.53
C GLN A 62 -2.98 9.09 -11.36
N LEU A 63 -3.61 8.85 -10.21
CA LEU A 63 -4.36 7.63 -9.93
C LEU A 63 -5.86 7.96 -9.92
N PRO A 64 -6.73 7.04 -10.36
CA PRO A 64 -8.16 7.20 -10.15
C PRO A 64 -8.47 7.21 -8.65
N ALA A 65 -9.61 7.80 -8.26
CA ALA A 65 -10.01 7.86 -6.86
C ALA A 65 -10.31 6.47 -6.25
N GLN A 66 -10.69 5.51 -7.09
CA GLN A 66 -11.03 4.14 -6.74
C GLN A 66 -10.48 3.18 -7.80
N CYS A 67 -10.29 1.92 -7.42
CA CYS A 67 -9.79 0.83 -8.27
C CYS A 67 -10.82 -0.29 -8.34
N PRO A 68 -11.73 -0.26 -9.33
CA PRO A 68 -12.72 -1.32 -9.55
C PRO A 68 -12.09 -2.71 -9.62
N GLU A 69 -10.92 -2.84 -10.26
CA GLU A 69 -10.19 -4.10 -10.40
C GLU A 69 -9.77 -4.67 -9.03
N PHE A 70 -9.33 -3.82 -8.10
CA PHE A 70 -8.98 -4.26 -6.75
C PHE A 70 -10.21 -4.77 -5.99
N ALA A 71 -11.33 -4.05 -6.10
CA ALA A 71 -12.59 -4.44 -5.48
C ALA A 71 -13.11 -5.77 -6.05
N GLU A 72 -13.06 -5.93 -7.37
CA GLU A 72 -13.48 -7.15 -8.06
C GLU A 72 -12.63 -8.36 -7.65
N LEU A 73 -11.30 -8.24 -7.68
CA LEU A 73 -10.41 -9.34 -7.31
C LEU A 73 -10.60 -9.75 -5.84
N ARG A 74 -10.82 -8.79 -4.94
CA ARG A 74 -11.16 -9.10 -3.54
C ARG A 74 -12.50 -9.81 -3.42
N ALA A 75 -13.53 -9.38 -4.16
CA ALA A 75 -14.82 -10.05 -4.18
C ALA A 75 -14.69 -11.50 -4.68
N ARG A 76 -13.84 -11.76 -5.67
CA ARG A 76 -13.53 -13.11 -6.15
C ARG A 76 -12.84 -13.99 -5.10
N ILE A 77 -11.92 -13.43 -4.31
CA ILE A 77 -11.31 -14.15 -3.18
C ILE A 77 -12.37 -14.48 -2.13
N GLU A 78 -13.26 -13.54 -1.81
CA GLU A 78 -14.32 -13.75 -0.81
C GLU A 78 -15.32 -14.82 -1.26
N ALA A 79 -15.73 -14.76 -2.53
CA ALA A 79 -16.58 -15.77 -3.13
C ALA A 79 -15.92 -17.16 -3.04
N GLU A 80 -14.62 -17.26 -3.32
CA GLU A 80 -13.90 -18.52 -3.20
C GLU A 80 -13.82 -19.04 -1.76
N MET A 81 -13.58 -18.15 -0.79
CA MET A 81 -13.64 -18.49 0.64
C MET A 81 -14.99 -19.09 1.01
N LYS A 82 -16.09 -18.46 0.58
CA LYS A 82 -17.45 -18.93 0.87
C LYS A 82 -17.75 -20.26 0.16
N ASN A 83 -17.45 -20.35 -1.13
CA ASN A 83 -17.71 -21.54 -1.94
C ASN A 83 -17.03 -22.80 -1.39
N ARG A 84 -15.79 -22.66 -0.88
CA ARG A 84 -15.01 -23.81 -0.37
C ARG A 84 -15.24 -24.13 1.10
N TYR A 85 -15.71 -23.18 1.92
CA TYR A 85 -15.65 -23.32 3.39
C TYR A 85 -16.93 -22.94 4.14
N ALA A 86 -18.00 -22.46 3.49
CA ALA A 86 -19.21 -21.98 4.18
C ALA A 86 -19.94 -23.04 5.01
N ASP A 87 -19.84 -24.31 4.64
CA ASP A 87 -20.43 -25.46 5.33
C ASP A 87 -19.68 -25.85 6.61
N ARG A 88 -18.39 -25.50 6.71
CA ARG A 88 -17.49 -25.98 7.77
C ARG A 88 -16.94 -24.87 8.67
N ILE A 89 -16.81 -23.65 8.16
CA ILE A 89 -16.25 -22.49 8.84
C ILE A 89 -17.34 -21.41 9.03
N PRO A 90 -17.47 -20.84 10.24
CA PRO A 90 -18.39 -19.74 10.49
C PRO A 90 -18.17 -18.54 9.56
N GLU A 91 -19.26 -17.96 9.05
CA GLU A 91 -19.24 -16.85 8.07
C GLU A 91 -18.37 -15.65 8.50
N ARG A 92 -18.29 -15.38 9.81
CA ARG A 92 -17.45 -14.29 10.36
C ARG A 92 -15.97 -14.42 10.00
N PHE A 93 -15.48 -15.62 9.68
CA PHE A 93 -14.09 -15.87 9.24
C PHE A 93 -13.94 -15.94 7.72
N LEU A 94 -15.04 -15.84 6.96
CA LEU A 94 -15.08 -15.90 5.51
C LEU A 94 -15.19 -14.50 4.89
N ARG A 95 -14.41 -13.56 5.43
CA ARG A 95 -14.29 -12.19 4.95
C ARG A 95 -12.85 -11.88 4.55
N VAL A 96 -12.68 -11.23 3.41
CA VAL A 96 -11.34 -10.93 2.88
C VAL A 96 -10.69 -9.78 3.65
N PRO A 97 -9.50 -9.99 4.25
CA PRO A 97 -8.79 -8.94 4.98
C PRO A 97 -8.16 -7.91 4.03
N TYR A 98 -7.38 -6.98 4.58
CA TYR A 98 -6.47 -6.09 3.81
C TYR A 98 -7.17 -5.18 2.79
N GLY A 99 -8.40 -4.75 3.10
CA GLY A 99 -9.21 -3.88 2.25
C GLY A 99 -9.08 -2.39 2.49
N SER A 100 -8.00 -1.92 3.13
CA SER A 100 -7.85 -0.49 3.40
C SER A 100 -7.40 0.28 2.14
N GLN A 101 -7.69 1.58 2.11
CA GLN A 101 -7.29 2.49 1.02
C GLN A 101 -5.80 2.41 0.68
N VAL A 102 -4.92 2.15 1.67
CA VAL A 102 -3.48 2.00 1.43
C VAL A 102 -3.15 0.78 0.56
N HIS A 103 -3.85 -0.34 0.75
CA HIS A 103 -3.65 -1.53 -0.07
C HIS A 103 -4.13 -1.29 -1.50
N GLU A 104 -5.27 -0.63 -1.65
CA GLU A 104 -5.83 -0.26 -2.95
C GLU A 104 -4.90 0.69 -3.71
N LEU A 105 -4.37 1.72 -3.05
CA LEU A 105 -3.40 2.63 -3.64
C LEU A 105 -2.12 1.91 -4.08
N LEU A 106 -1.56 1.04 -3.24
CA LEU A 106 -0.39 0.25 -3.61
C LEU A 106 -0.68 -0.64 -4.82
N PHE A 107 -1.83 -1.31 -4.82
CA PHE A 107 -2.26 -2.13 -5.94
C PHE A 107 -2.43 -1.31 -7.22
N MET A 108 -3.05 -0.11 -7.17
CA MET A 108 -3.22 0.77 -8.33
C MET A 108 -1.89 1.15 -8.97
N ILE A 109 -0.87 1.48 -8.19
CA ILE A 109 0.46 1.83 -8.74
C ILE A 109 1.06 0.64 -9.48
N LEU A 110 0.99 -0.54 -8.87
CA LEU A 110 1.49 -1.77 -9.47
C LEU A 110 0.68 -2.15 -10.72
N LEU A 111 -0.63 -1.91 -10.71
CA LEU A 111 -1.53 -2.14 -11.84
C LEU A 111 -1.21 -1.21 -13.03
N GLN A 112 -0.97 0.09 -12.79
CA GLN A 112 -0.55 1.01 -13.85
C GLN A 112 0.77 0.59 -14.51
N ALA A 113 1.62 -0.10 -13.76
CA ALA A 113 2.88 -0.65 -14.22
C ALA A 113 2.84 -2.18 -14.36
N LEU A 114 1.69 -2.76 -14.76
CA LEU A 114 1.53 -4.21 -14.87
C LEU A 114 2.68 -4.84 -15.69
N GLY A 115 3.31 -5.85 -15.12
CA GLY A 115 4.47 -6.56 -15.70
C GLY A 115 5.79 -5.77 -15.67
N LYS A 116 5.82 -4.55 -15.10
CA LYS A 116 7.00 -3.69 -15.03
C LYS A 116 7.43 -3.44 -13.58
N PRO A 117 8.73 -3.32 -13.30
CA PRO A 117 9.22 -3.02 -11.96
C PRO A 117 8.85 -1.60 -11.52
N VAL A 118 8.35 -1.49 -10.29
CA VAL A 118 8.08 -0.24 -9.60
C VAL A 118 9.05 -0.09 -8.42
N ASP A 119 9.76 1.02 -8.38
CA ASP A 119 10.68 1.34 -7.29
C ASP A 119 9.95 1.43 -5.94
N SER A 120 10.50 0.78 -4.91
CA SER A 120 10.03 0.86 -3.54
C SER A 120 9.91 2.30 -3.01
N ASP A 121 10.80 3.21 -3.40
CA ASP A 121 10.76 4.61 -2.97
C ASP A 121 9.56 5.35 -3.56
N ARG A 122 9.16 5.00 -4.78
CA ARG A 122 7.92 5.48 -5.38
C ARG A 122 6.71 5.02 -4.58
N LEU A 123 6.67 3.76 -4.14
CA LEU A 123 5.59 3.25 -3.29
C LEU A 123 5.55 3.98 -1.93
N ARG A 124 6.71 4.30 -1.36
CA ARG A 124 6.85 4.97 -0.05
C ARG A 124 6.33 6.40 -0.03
N VAL A 125 6.50 7.14 -1.13
CA VAL A 125 5.95 8.51 -1.26
C VAL A 125 4.42 8.51 -1.03
N LEU A 126 3.72 7.47 -1.49
CA LEU A 126 2.27 7.38 -1.37
C LEU A 126 1.79 6.86 -0.02
N THR A 127 2.51 5.94 0.60
CA THR A 127 2.12 5.36 1.91
C THR A 127 2.58 6.20 3.10
N ALA A 128 3.40 7.23 2.88
CA ALA A 128 3.98 8.12 3.90
C ALA A 128 4.83 7.43 4.99
N ASP A 129 5.01 6.09 4.92
CA ASP A 129 5.78 5.29 5.87
C ASP A 129 6.44 4.09 5.17
N ARG A 130 7.75 3.93 5.42
CA ARG A 130 8.65 2.88 4.93
C ARG A 130 8.26 1.49 5.43
N THR A 131 7.92 1.38 6.72
CA THR A 131 7.55 0.10 7.37
C THR A 131 6.22 -0.42 6.83
N HIS A 132 5.36 0.50 6.41
CA HIS A 132 4.06 0.14 5.86
C HIS A 132 4.16 -0.35 4.41
N SER A 133 5.04 0.17 3.54
CA SER A 133 5.06 -0.28 2.13
C SER A 133 5.40 -1.77 1.98
N GLU A 134 6.47 -2.25 2.63
CA GLU A 134 6.89 -3.65 2.52
C GLU A 134 5.87 -4.60 3.16
N ARG A 135 5.33 -4.21 4.32
CA ARG A 135 4.28 -4.95 5.01
C ARG A 135 3.03 -5.05 4.14
N ARG A 136 2.58 -3.95 3.55
CA ARG A 136 1.37 -3.92 2.73
C ARG A 136 1.55 -4.69 1.41
N ALA A 137 2.73 -4.62 0.80
CA ALA A 137 3.08 -5.46 -0.35
C ALA A 137 3.08 -6.96 0.01
N ARG A 138 3.54 -7.32 1.23
CA ARG A 138 3.40 -8.69 1.75
C ARG A 138 1.92 -9.07 1.93
N GLU A 139 1.12 -8.21 2.54
CA GLU A 139 -0.33 -8.45 2.76
C GLU A 139 -1.08 -8.59 1.43
N LEU A 140 -0.71 -7.85 0.38
CA LEU A 140 -1.23 -8.05 -0.98
C LEU A 140 -0.84 -9.42 -1.55
N ARG A 141 0.40 -9.90 -1.34
CA ARG A 141 0.79 -11.27 -1.73
C ARG A 141 0.04 -12.33 -0.93
N GLU A 142 -0.26 -12.08 0.34
CA GLU A 142 -1.08 -12.97 1.16
C GLU A 142 -2.52 -13.10 0.63
N LEU A 143 -3.05 -12.07 -0.06
CA LEU A 143 -4.33 -12.18 -0.79
C LEU A 143 -4.25 -13.08 -2.02
N GLY A 144 -3.06 -13.54 -2.41
CA GLY A 144 -2.83 -14.35 -3.61
C GLY A 144 -2.50 -13.52 -4.85
N PHE A 145 -2.21 -12.22 -4.72
CA PHE A 145 -1.73 -11.42 -5.86
C PHE A 145 -0.30 -11.81 -6.25
N ASN A 146 -0.06 -11.99 -7.55
CA ASN A 146 1.23 -12.36 -8.11
C ASN A 146 2.19 -11.16 -8.15
N ILE A 147 2.74 -10.81 -6.99
CA ILE A 147 3.70 -9.72 -6.83
C ILE A 147 5.09 -10.31 -6.57
N THR A 148 6.06 -9.97 -7.41
CA THR A 148 7.47 -10.35 -7.23
C THR A 148 8.30 -9.17 -6.76
N THR A 149 9.44 -9.48 -6.12
CA THR A 149 10.43 -8.50 -5.67
C THR A 149 11.76 -8.76 -6.37
N SER A 150 12.43 -7.69 -6.78
CA SER A 150 13.79 -7.75 -7.33
C SER A 150 14.64 -6.63 -6.74
N ALA A 151 15.96 -6.78 -6.79
CA ALA A 151 16.90 -5.78 -6.31
C ALA A 151 17.94 -5.49 -7.39
N VAL A 152 18.17 -4.21 -7.67
CA VAL A 152 19.19 -3.72 -8.61
C VAL A 152 19.90 -2.56 -7.96
N ASP A 153 21.24 -2.62 -7.86
CA ASP A 153 22.09 -1.57 -7.29
C ASP A 153 21.65 -1.05 -5.91
N GLY A 154 21.17 -1.96 -5.05
CA GLY A 154 20.69 -1.63 -3.71
C GLY A 154 19.25 -1.10 -3.63
N SER A 155 18.62 -0.81 -4.77
CA SER A 155 17.21 -0.43 -4.85
C SER A 155 16.30 -1.65 -4.94
N GLN A 156 15.19 -1.63 -4.21
CA GLN A 156 14.17 -2.69 -4.22
C GLN A 156 13.04 -2.32 -5.17
N PHE A 157 12.59 -3.29 -5.95
CA PHE A 157 11.52 -3.13 -6.93
C PHE A 157 10.41 -4.16 -6.70
N TYR A 158 9.17 -3.75 -6.92
CA TYR A 158 7.98 -4.60 -6.87
C TYR A 158 7.34 -4.67 -8.25
N THR A 159 6.94 -5.87 -8.68
CA THR A 159 6.26 -6.07 -9.95
C THR A 159 4.98 -6.86 -9.72
N LEU A 160 3.82 -6.31 -10.09
CA LEU A 160 2.61 -7.11 -10.26
C LEU A 160 2.72 -7.79 -11.62
N VAL A 161 2.88 -9.11 -11.62
CA VAL A 161 3.19 -9.89 -12.82
C VAL A 161 1.95 -10.08 -13.68
N ASP A 162 0.83 -10.42 -13.05
CA ASP A 162 -0.47 -10.62 -13.68
C ASP A 162 -1.60 -10.40 -12.67
N LEU A 163 -2.85 -10.51 -13.12
CA LEU A 163 -4.06 -10.40 -12.28
C LEU A 163 -4.61 -11.77 -11.86
N LYS A 164 -3.83 -12.84 -11.99
CA LYS A 164 -4.26 -14.18 -11.54
C LYS A 164 -4.16 -14.24 -10.03
N ILE A 165 -5.22 -14.75 -9.41
CA ILE A 165 -5.28 -14.95 -7.96
C ILE A 165 -4.79 -16.38 -7.67
N ASP A 166 -3.79 -16.48 -6.80
CA ASP A 166 -3.39 -17.75 -6.21
C ASP A 166 -4.36 -18.13 -5.08
N TYR A 167 -5.37 -18.92 -5.44
CA TYR A 167 -6.36 -19.43 -4.48
C TYR A 167 -5.79 -20.47 -3.50
N SER A 168 -4.55 -20.93 -3.67
CA SER A 168 -3.91 -21.79 -2.66
C SER A 168 -3.65 -21.05 -1.34
N LYS A 169 -3.68 -19.71 -1.34
CA LYS A 169 -3.54 -18.85 -0.15
C LYS A 169 -4.82 -18.72 0.69
N VAL A 170 -5.97 -19.10 0.16
CA VAL A 170 -7.26 -18.99 0.84
C VAL A 170 -7.29 -19.66 2.24
N PRO A 171 -6.81 -20.91 2.43
CA PRO A 171 -6.76 -21.53 3.75
C PRO A 171 -5.94 -20.71 4.76
N GLU A 172 -4.80 -20.16 4.34
CA GLU A 172 -3.92 -19.35 5.20
C GLU A 172 -4.62 -18.05 5.66
N LEU A 173 -5.40 -17.42 4.77
CA LEU A 173 -6.19 -16.22 5.11
C LEU A 173 -7.26 -16.52 6.17
N ILE A 174 -7.99 -17.61 6.00
CA ILE A 174 -9.03 -18.04 6.96
C ILE A 174 -8.37 -18.41 8.30
N ALA A 175 -7.29 -19.18 8.29
CA ALA A 175 -6.54 -19.54 9.49
C ALA A 175 -6.06 -18.30 10.26
N LYS A 176 -5.55 -17.27 9.56
CA LYS A 176 -5.17 -16.00 10.19
C LYS A 176 -6.35 -15.27 10.84
N ALA A 177 -7.53 -15.28 10.22
CA ALA A 177 -8.73 -14.69 10.79
C ALA A 177 -9.16 -15.41 12.09
N ILE A 178 -9.17 -16.75 12.07
CA ILE A 178 -9.48 -17.58 13.24
C ILE A 178 -8.45 -17.34 14.37
N ASN A 179 -7.16 -17.31 14.03
CA ASN A 179 -6.08 -17.13 15.02
C ASN A 179 -6.08 -15.74 15.67
N LYS A 180 -6.60 -14.71 14.99
CA LYS A 180 -6.74 -13.36 15.54
C LYS A 180 -7.99 -13.16 16.41
N ALA A 181 -8.94 -14.09 16.38
CA ALA A 181 -10.17 -14.01 17.16
C ALA A 181 -9.86 -14.16 18.65
N LYS A 182 -10.16 -13.12 19.43
CA LYS A 182 -9.88 -13.07 20.88
C LYS A 182 -10.91 -13.85 21.71
N ASP A 183 -12.09 -14.09 21.15
CA ASP A 183 -13.22 -14.78 21.77
C ASP A 183 -13.14 -16.31 21.62
N LEU A 184 -12.23 -16.83 20.79
CA LEU A 184 -12.03 -18.27 20.62
C LEU A 184 -11.06 -18.84 21.67
N GLY A 185 -11.50 -19.90 22.34
CA GLY A 185 -10.62 -20.75 23.14
C GLY A 185 -9.64 -21.55 22.26
N GLY A 186 -8.53 -22.02 22.85
CA GLY A 186 -7.48 -22.73 22.11
C GLY A 186 -7.97 -24.00 21.40
N ALA A 187 -8.83 -24.79 22.05
CA ALA A 187 -9.40 -26.01 21.47
C ALA A 187 -10.32 -25.72 20.26
N GLU A 188 -11.13 -24.67 20.34
CA GLU A 188 -12.03 -24.29 19.26
C GLU A 188 -11.25 -23.75 18.05
N ARG A 189 -10.21 -22.94 18.30
CA ARG A 189 -9.29 -22.46 17.27
C ARG A 189 -8.59 -23.61 16.53
N ALA A 190 -8.09 -24.61 17.27
CA ALA A 190 -7.47 -25.79 16.67
C ALA A 190 -8.47 -26.59 15.82
N ARG A 191 -9.69 -26.81 16.34
CA ARG A 191 -10.77 -27.50 15.61
C ARG A 191 -11.13 -26.81 14.30
N LEU A 192 -11.29 -25.47 14.31
CA LEU A 192 -11.63 -24.72 13.09
C LEU A 192 -10.48 -24.71 12.08
N THR A 193 -9.23 -24.68 12.55
CA THR A 193 -8.06 -24.69 11.66
C THR A 193 -7.87 -26.05 11.00
N ALA A 194 -8.12 -27.15 11.71
CA ALA A 194 -8.03 -28.51 11.16
C ALA A 194 -8.99 -28.71 9.97
N LYS A 195 -10.21 -28.20 10.07
CA LYS A 195 -11.22 -28.23 9.01
C LYS A 195 -10.81 -27.56 7.69
N LEU A 196 -9.76 -26.74 7.67
CA LEU A 196 -9.31 -26.07 6.46
C LEU A 196 -8.57 -26.99 5.48
N PHE A 197 -8.05 -28.11 5.98
CA PHE A 197 -7.19 -29.05 5.25
C PHE A 197 -7.82 -30.44 5.07
N GLU A 198 -9.05 -30.62 5.57
CA GLU A 198 -9.94 -31.75 5.28
C GLU A 198 -10.58 -31.57 3.89
#